data_AF-A0A951BB52-F1
#
_entry.id   AF-A0A951BB52-F1
#
_cell.length_a   1.000
_cell.length_b   1.000
_cell.length_c   1.000
_cell.angle_alpha   90.00
_cell.angle_beta   90.00
_cell.angle_gamma   90.00
#
_symmetry.space_group_name_H-M   'P 1'
#
loop_
_entity.id
_entity.type
_entity.pdbx_description
1 polymer ?
#
loop_
_entity_poly.entity_id
_entity_poly.type
_entity_poly.pdbx_seq_one_letter_code
_entity_poly.pdbx_strand_id
1 'polypeptide(L)'
;MAGRERNLTERALIDFDRSIDPGTDPYCRQELDTIKTALDSAGIWRETQEWRISTWFCSTIERKARDGADWYHVSVECDGQVLACWCPNPEKAFAFYKLYCHTIVYQFYSIGRPWADNRVFRP
;
A
#
# COMPACT_ATOMS: atom_id res chain seq x y z
N MET A 1 -22.97 13.22 2.47
CA MET A 1 -23.51 11.84 2.40
C MET A 1 -23.98 11.46 3.79
N ALA A 2 -25.28 11.19 3.96
CA ALA A 2 -25.85 10.79 5.24
C ALA A 2 -25.20 9.49 5.74
N GLY A 3 -24.94 9.43 7.05
CA GLY A 3 -24.07 8.44 7.69
C GLY A 3 -24.63 7.02 7.62
N ARG A 4 -24.22 6.27 6.60
CA ARG A 4 -24.29 4.80 6.63
C ARG A 4 -23.39 4.30 7.75
N GLU A 5 -23.90 3.39 8.57
CA GLU A 5 -23.06 2.69 9.53
C GLU A 5 -21.98 1.90 8.79
N ARG A 6 -20.72 2.17 9.14
CA ARG A 6 -19.57 1.48 8.56
C ARG A 6 -19.45 0.09 9.16
N ASN A 7 -19.22 -0.91 8.32
CA ASN A 7 -18.96 -2.27 8.79
C ASN A 7 -17.58 -2.38 9.47
N LEU A 8 -17.28 -3.54 10.06
CA LEU A 8 -16.01 -3.77 10.78
C LEU A 8 -14.78 -3.56 9.89
N THR A 9 -14.81 -4.02 8.65
CA THR A 9 -13.71 -3.87 7.68
C THR A 9 -13.47 -2.40 7.34
N GLU A 10 -14.53 -1.63 7.08
CA GLU A 10 -14.42 -0.21 6.81
C GLU A 10 -13.84 0.57 7.99
N ARG A 11 -14.22 0.20 9.22
CA ARG A 11 -13.64 0.79 10.43
C ARG A 11 -12.16 0.45 10.56
N ALA A 12 -11.78 -0.82 10.36
CA ALA A 12 -10.40 -1.26 10.43
C ALA A 12 -9.49 -0.54 9.41
N LEU A 13 -9.97 -0.34 8.18
CA LEU A 13 -9.22 0.41 7.16
C LEU A 13 -9.03 1.89 7.54
N ILE A 14 -10.05 2.52 8.13
CA ILE A 14 -9.96 3.91 8.59
C ILE A 14 -8.98 4.04 9.76
N ASP A 15 -9.02 3.10 10.70
CA ASP A 15 -8.11 3.11 11.83
C ASP A 15 -6.67 2.83 11.38
N PHE A 16 -6.48 1.96 10.37
CA PHE A 16 -5.19 1.77 9.72
C PHE A 16 -4.70 3.06 9.06
N ASP A 17 -5.53 3.73 8.23
CA ASP A 17 -5.16 5.00 7.58
C ASP A 17 -4.72 6.07 8.60
N ARG A 18 -5.39 6.14 9.76
CA ARG A 18 -4.99 7.04 10.85
C ARG A 18 -3.66 6.64 11.47
N SER A 19 -3.40 5.34 11.60
CA SER A 19 -2.15 4.85 12.19
C SER A 19 -0.92 5.14 11.31
N ILE A 20 -1.12 5.35 10.01
CA ILE A 20 -0.05 5.66 9.07
C ILE A 20 0.04 7.15 8.70
N ASP A 21 -0.72 8.03 9.37
CA ASP A 21 -0.76 9.46 9.05
C ASP A 21 0.61 10.12 9.37
N PRO A 22 1.35 10.63 8.36
CA PRO A 22 2.61 11.34 8.55
C PRO A 22 2.47 12.63 9.39
N GLY A 23 1.26 13.18 9.48
CA GLY A 23 0.93 14.32 10.34
C GLY A 23 1.05 13.99 11.82
N THR A 24 0.85 12.73 12.20
CA THR A 24 0.83 12.28 13.61
C THR A 24 1.92 11.27 13.96
N ASP A 25 2.39 10.46 13.01
CA ASP A 25 3.43 9.46 13.21
C ASP A 25 4.79 9.93 12.64
N PRO A 26 5.83 10.14 13.48
CA PRO A 26 7.14 10.57 13.02
C PRO A 26 7.86 9.56 12.12
N TYR A 27 7.61 8.25 12.27
CA TYR A 27 8.20 7.23 11.41
C TYR A 27 7.62 7.32 9.99
N CYS A 28 6.29 7.40 9.88
CA CYS A 28 5.62 7.58 8.61
C CYS A 28 6.01 8.90 7.93
N ARG A 29 6.26 9.96 8.71
CA ARG A 29 6.82 11.22 8.20
C ARG A 29 8.20 11.04 7.57
N GLN A 30 9.11 10.43 8.31
CA GLN A 30 10.48 10.20 7.83
C GLN A 30 10.51 9.32 6.58
N GLU A 31 9.67 8.28 6.53
CA GLU A 31 9.53 7.39 5.37
C GLU A 31 9.00 8.16 4.16
N LEU A 32 7.95 8.98 4.33
CA LEU A 32 7.43 9.83 3.26
C LEU A 32 8.47 10.83 2.74
N ASP A 33 9.26 11.45 3.62
CA ASP A 33 10.32 12.39 3.21
C ASP A 33 11.43 11.68 2.41
N THR A 34 11.75 10.44 2.78
CA THR A 34 12.69 9.58 2.04
C THR A 34 12.16 9.27 0.64
N ILE A 35 10.88 8.92 0.53
CA ILE A 35 10.21 8.68 -0.75
C ILE A 35 10.23 9.94 -1.63
N LYS A 36 9.86 11.09 -1.08
CA LYS A 36 9.87 12.37 -1.82
C LYS A 36 11.26 12.69 -2.35
N THR A 37 12.28 12.52 -1.51
CA THR A 37 13.69 12.73 -1.90
C THR A 37 14.11 11.82 -3.06
N ALA A 38 13.72 10.55 -3.04
CA ALA A 38 13.99 9.61 -4.12
C ALA A 38 13.23 9.96 -5.41
N LEU A 39 11.98 10.39 -5.29
CA LEU A 39 11.18 10.85 -6.43
C LEU A 39 11.76 12.12 -7.06
N ASP A 40 12.25 13.05 -6.25
CA ASP A 40 12.85 14.29 -6.77
C ASP A 40 14.18 14.04 -7.47
N SER A 41 15.02 13.15 -6.92
CA SER A 41 16.35 12.85 -7.45
C SER A 41 16.33 11.90 -8.66
N ALA A 42 15.52 10.86 -8.64
CA ALA A 42 15.54 9.79 -9.63
C ALA A 42 14.20 9.55 -10.35
N GLY A 43 13.12 10.23 -9.92
CA GLY A 43 11.77 9.96 -10.42
C GLY A 43 11.17 8.66 -9.90
N ILE A 44 11.88 7.91 -9.03
CA ILE A 44 11.44 6.61 -8.57
C ILE A 44 11.99 6.29 -7.17
N TRP A 45 11.14 5.71 -6.34
CA TRP A 45 11.49 5.07 -5.08
C TRP A 45 11.19 3.57 -5.19
N ARG A 46 12.07 2.74 -4.63
CA ARG A 46 11.91 1.28 -4.56
C ARG A 46 12.35 0.78 -3.19
N GLU A 47 11.63 -0.21 -2.67
CA GLU A 47 12.00 -0.91 -1.45
C GLU A 47 11.70 -2.39 -1.60
N THR A 48 12.58 -3.20 -1.00
CA THR A 48 12.39 -4.65 -0.87
C THR A 48 12.49 -5.00 0.60
N GLN A 49 11.40 -5.55 1.17
CA GLN A 49 11.31 -5.85 2.59
C GLN A 49 10.78 -7.27 2.82
N GLU A 50 11.50 -8.07 3.60
CA GLU A 50 10.98 -9.34 4.09
C GLU A 50 9.96 -9.08 5.20
N TRP A 51 8.74 -9.59 5.04
CA TRP A 51 7.68 -9.43 6.04
C TRP A 51 7.31 -10.74 6.74
N ARG A 52 7.68 -11.88 6.15
CA ARG A 52 7.53 -13.23 6.72
C ARG A 52 8.50 -14.17 6.01
N ILE A 53 9.10 -15.11 6.74
CA ILE A 53 10.06 -16.13 6.28
C ILE A 53 10.00 -16.38 4.75
N SER A 54 11.01 -15.92 4.04
CA SER A 54 11.19 -16.05 2.58
C SER A 54 10.08 -15.43 1.72
N THR A 55 9.30 -14.51 2.27
CA THR A 55 8.22 -13.77 1.61
C THR A 55 8.52 -12.28 1.67
N TRP A 56 8.62 -11.68 0.50
CA TRP A 56 9.13 -10.33 0.32
C TRP A 56 8.07 -9.42 -0.31
N PHE A 57 8.02 -8.18 0.14
CA PHE A 57 7.41 -7.09 -0.61
C PHE A 57 8.44 -6.49 -1.55
N CYS A 58 8.02 -6.23 -2.78
CA CYS A 58 8.69 -5.36 -3.73
C CYS A 58 7.79 -4.15 -3.99
N SER A 59 8.13 -3.02 -3.37
CA SER A 59 7.33 -1.79 -3.41
C SER A 59 7.99 -0.77 -4.32
N THR A 60 7.20 -0.05 -5.11
CA THR A 60 7.69 0.99 -6.02
C THR A 60 6.72 2.16 -6.06
N ILE A 61 7.27 3.37 -6.07
CA ILE A 61 6.55 4.60 -6.39
C ILE A 61 7.32 5.31 -7.49
N GLU A 62 6.70 5.49 -8.65
CA GLU A 62 7.35 6.09 -9.83
C GLU A 62 6.58 7.32 -10.30
N ARG A 63 7.27 8.45 -10.43
CA ARG A 63 6.72 9.68 -11.04
C ARG A 63 6.72 9.53 -12.56
N LYS A 64 5.55 9.69 -13.17
CA LYS A 64 5.37 9.66 -14.63
C LYS A 64 4.51 10.83 -15.08
N ALA A 65 4.83 11.38 -16.24
CA ALA A 65 3.96 12.34 -16.90
C ALA A 65 2.74 11.63 -17.49
N ARG A 66 1.54 12.13 -17.18
CA ARG A 66 0.28 11.71 -17.79
C ARG A 66 -0.59 12.95 -18.02
N ASP A 67 -1.03 13.13 -19.26
CA ASP A 67 -1.86 14.27 -19.68
C ASP A 67 -1.24 15.64 -19.34
N GLY A 68 0.09 15.76 -19.42
CA GLY A 68 0.83 16.99 -19.14
C GLY A 68 1.00 17.33 -17.65
N ALA A 69 0.58 16.43 -16.75
CA ALA A 69 0.78 16.56 -15.31
C ALA A 69 1.58 15.37 -14.75
N ASP A 70 2.23 15.59 -13.61
CA ASP A 70 2.89 14.51 -12.88
C ASP A 70 1.85 13.64 -12.17
N TRP A 71 2.00 12.34 -12.36
CA TRP A 71 1.26 11.29 -11.68
C TRP A 71 2.24 10.28 -11.07
N TYR A 72 1.79 9.62 -10.02
CA TYR A 72 2.61 8.68 -9.26
C TYR A 72 2.02 7.29 -9.37
N HIS A 73 2.73 6.40 -10.04
CA HIS A 73 2.36 5.01 -10.15
C HIS A 73 2.90 4.25 -8.95
N VAL A 74 2.00 3.77 -8.09
CA VAL A 74 2.34 2.95 -6.92
C VAL A 74 2.16 1.47 -7.30
N SER A 75 3.05 0.62 -6.82
CA SER A 75 2.93 -0.84 -6.97
C SER A 75 3.52 -1.54 -5.76
N VAL A 76 2.82 -2.55 -5.25
CA VAL A 76 3.33 -3.48 -4.23
C VAL A 76 3.13 -4.89 -4.76
N GLU A 77 4.23 -5.61 -4.92
CA GLU A 77 4.26 -7.01 -5.33
C GLU A 77 4.64 -7.90 -4.15
N CYS A 78 3.96 -9.04 -4.00
CA CYS A 78 4.31 -10.08 -3.06
C CYS A 78 3.95 -11.45 -3.66
N ASP A 79 4.97 -12.24 -3.99
CA ASP A 79 4.85 -13.64 -4.44
C ASP A 79 3.77 -13.82 -5.52
N GLY A 80 3.92 -13.06 -6.62
CA GLY A 80 3.06 -13.07 -7.81
C GLY A 80 1.79 -12.22 -7.72
N GLN A 81 1.39 -11.75 -6.53
CA GLN A 81 0.28 -10.80 -6.39
C GLN A 81 0.79 -9.37 -6.50
N VAL A 82 0.14 -8.56 -7.35
CA VAL A 82 0.47 -7.14 -7.53
C VAL A 82 -0.76 -6.29 -7.27
N LEU A 83 -0.63 -5.31 -6.37
CA LEU A 83 -1.60 -4.22 -6.21
C LEU A 83 -0.96 -2.92 -6.69
N ALA A 84 -1.62 -2.24 -7.63
CA ALA A 84 -1.09 -1.04 -8.26
C ALA A 84 -2.18 -0.02 -8.59
N CYS A 85 -1.84 1.27 -8.51
CA CYS A 85 -2.72 2.36 -8.93
C CYS A 85 -1.96 3.63 -9.27
N TRP A 86 -2.69 4.59 -9.83
CA TRP A 86 -2.21 5.93 -10.14
C TRP A 86 -2.68 6.93 -9.11
N CYS A 87 -1.77 7.76 -8.62
CA CYS A 87 -2.04 8.77 -7.59
C CYS A 87 -1.66 10.17 -8.08
N PRO A 88 -2.41 11.21 -7.67
CA PRO A 88 -2.16 12.58 -8.11
C PRO A 88 -1.00 13.26 -7.35
N ASN A 89 -0.53 12.70 -6.24
CA ASN A 89 0.59 13.25 -5.46
C ASN A 89 1.31 12.15 -4.64
N PRO A 90 2.52 12.43 -4.13
CA PRO A 90 3.31 11.47 -3.34
C PRO A 90 2.62 11.02 -2.05
N GLU A 91 1.86 11.89 -1.37
CA GLU A 91 1.18 11.56 -0.10
C GLU A 91 0.11 10.49 -0.31
N LYS A 92 -0.67 10.60 -1.40
CA LYS A 92 -1.65 9.57 -1.77
C LYS A 92 -0.97 8.29 -2.23
N ALA A 93 0.14 8.38 -2.96
CA ALA A 93 0.92 7.22 -3.34
C ALA A 93 1.47 6.48 -2.11
N PHE A 94 1.99 7.21 -1.12
CA PHE A 94 2.44 6.65 0.16
C PHE A 94 1.29 5.95 0.91
N ALA A 95 0.13 6.57 1.02
CA ALA A 95 -1.03 5.96 1.67
C ALA A 95 -1.42 4.63 0.99
N PHE A 96 -1.50 4.60 -0.34
CA PHE A 96 -1.79 3.37 -1.08
C PHE A 96 -0.69 2.31 -0.93
N TYR A 97 0.58 2.70 -0.92
CA TYR A 97 1.70 1.80 -0.64
C TYR A 97 1.50 1.09 0.71
N LYS A 98 1.32 1.83 1.80
CA LYS A 98 1.12 1.25 3.14
C LYS A 98 -0.15 0.40 3.20
N LEU A 99 -1.24 0.86 2.58
CA LEU A 99 -2.51 0.13 2.48
C LEU A 99 -2.36 -1.19 1.74
N TYR A 100 -1.62 -1.24 0.63
CA TYR A 100 -1.42 -2.46 -0.13
C TYR A 100 -0.59 -3.49 0.63
N CYS A 101 0.49 -3.06 1.29
CA CYS A 101 1.23 -3.93 2.20
C CYS A 101 0.29 -4.50 3.28
N HIS A 102 -0.48 -3.65 3.96
CA HIS A 102 -1.42 -4.09 4.99
C HIS A 102 -2.48 -5.05 4.45
N THR A 103 -3.04 -4.76 3.27
CA THR A 103 -4.08 -5.58 2.64
C THR A 103 -3.55 -6.97 2.29
N ILE A 104 -2.34 -7.06 1.74
CA ILE A 104 -1.72 -8.34 1.41
C ILE A 104 -1.47 -9.16 2.69
N VAL A 105 -0.91 -8.54 3.74
CA VAL A 105 -0.70 -9.20 5.04
C VAL A 105 -2.04 -9.66 5.62
N TYR A 106 -3.04 -8.80 5.62
CA TYR A 106 -4.36 -9.09 6.16
C TYR A 106 -5.04 -10.24 5.41
N GLN A 107 -5.02 -10.22 4.08
CA GLN A 107 -5.53 -11.30 3.24
C GLN A 107 -4.84 -12.63 3.58
N PHE A 108 -3.51 -12.59 3.69
CA PHE A 108 -2.71 -13.77 4.00
C PHE A 108 -3.09 -14.40 5.34
N TYR A 109 -3.25 -13.61 6.41
CA TYR A 109 -3.60 -14.14 7.73
C TYR A 109 -5.09 -14.41 7.93
N SER A 110 -5.98 -13.76 7.17
CA SER A 110 -7.43 -13.90 7.37
C SER A 110 -8.00 -15.10 6.64
N ILE A 111 -7.76 -15.19 5.33
CA ILE A 111 -8.29 -16.25 4.48
C ILE A 111 -7.18 -17.09 3.86
N GLY A 112 -5.92 -16.66 3.94
CA GLY A 112 -4.85 -17.29 3.19
C GLY A 112 -4.94 -16.97 1.70
N ARG A 113 -4.04 -17.56 0.92
CA ARG A 113 -4.11 -17.45 -0.54
C ARG A 113 -5.31 -18.25 -1.07
N PRO A 114 -5.91 -17.87 -2.20
CA PRO A 114 -7.01 -18.64 -2.79
C PRO A 114 -6.67 -20.11 -3.07
N TRP A 115 -5.39 -20.41 -3.29
CA TRP A 115 -4.88 -21.76 -3.49
C TRP A 115 -4.40 -22.45 -2.21
N ALA A 116 -4.40 -21.76 -1.06
CA ALA A 116 -4.18 -22.43 0.22
C ALA A 116 -5.41 -23.31 0.49
N ASP A 117 -5.21 -24.51 1.06
CA ASP A 117 -6.31 -25.43 1.42
C ASP A 117 -7.07 -24.93 2.67
N ASN A 118 -7.63 -23.74 2.57
CA ASN A 118 -8.46 -23.08 3.57
C ASN A 118 -9.92 -23.56 3.53
N ARG A 119 -10.25 -24.45 2.57
CA ARG A 119 -11.59 -24.98 2.29
C ARG A 119 -12.67 -23.92 2.01
N VAL A 120 -12.29 -22.66 1.78
CA VAL A 120 -13.21 -21.54 1.51
C VAL A 120 -13.93 -21.74 0.17
N PHE A 121 -13.25 -22.34 -0.81
CA PHE A 121 -13.78 -22.60 -2.15
C PHE A 121 -14.24 -24.06 -2.36
N ARG A 122 -14.42 -24.86 -1.30
CA ARG A 122 -15.03 -26.20 -1.42
C ARG A 122 -16.56 -26.04 -1.44
N PRO A 123 -17.28 -26.68 -2.38
CA PRO A 123 -18.75 -26.66 -2.43
C PRO A 123 -19.38 -27.35 -1.22
#